data_AF-W2MTJ3-F1
#
_entry.id   AF-W2MTJ3-F1
#
_cell.length_a   1.000
_cell.length_b   1.000
_cell.length_c   1.000
_cell.angle_alpha   90.00
_cell.angle_beta   90.00
_cell.angle_gamma   90.00
#
_symmetry.space_group_name_H-M   'P 1'
#
loop_
_entity.id
_entity.type
_entity.pdbx_description
1 polymer ?
#
loop_
_entity_poly.entity_id
_entity_poly.type
_entity_poly.pdbx_seq_one_letter_code
_entity_poly.pdbx_strand_id
1 'polypeptide(L)'
;MEKWPAWAEAAELREVAGATNYWVLTMSAIAGIVMWVVTTPLRNVSWAFLDNVVDNGRAVYFFVYTCGDRYLDATRNANALSLPPLEYACALISLAFLIPIAVLQDYEVRFGITGRLCLRWCEAFHHSCCLFVPDAVQLLWMSTCKYARATGEATVAVIERTGDFLMGIYLAVSLMLSLLVYLPRLVYESVEGILGGPLALSW
;
A
#
# COMPACT_ATOMS: atom_id res chain seq x y z
N MET A 1 -57.36 -11.15 -76.08
CA MET A 1 -56.48 -12.34 -75.93
C MET A 1 -55.11 -11.87 -75.40
N GLU A 2 -55.04 -11.32 -74.18
CA GLU A 2 -53.82 -10.66 -73.66
C GLU A 2 -53.27 -11.27 -72.36
N LYS A 3 -53.93 -12.30 -71.80
CA LYS A 3 -53.51 -12.87 -70.51
C LYS A 3 -52.35 -13.86 -70.61
N TRP A 4 -52.19 -14.54 -71.75
CA TRP A 4 -51.17 -15.57 -71.96
C TRP A 4 -49.70 -15.11 -71.84
N PRO A 5 -49.28 -13.94 -72.36
CA PRO A 5 -47.88 -13.51 -72.22
C PRO A 5 -47.50 -13.23 -70.76
N ALA A 6 -48.40 -12.65 -69.97
CA ALA A 6 -48.13 -12.33 -68.56
C ALA A 6 -47.91 -13.59 -67.69
N TRP A 7 -48.58 -14.71 -68.00
CA TRP A 7 -48.38 -15.97 -67.26
C TRP A 7 -47.08 -16.67 -67.64
N ALA A 8 -46.66 -16.58 -68.91
CA ALA A 8 -45.38 -17.12 -69.36
C ALA A 8 -44.21 -16.35 -68.73
N GLU A 9 -44.28 -15.01 -68.75
CA GLU A 9 -43.28 -14.16 -68.10
C GLU A 9 -43.24 -14.39 -66.57
N ALA A 10 -44.39 -14.56 -65.92
CA ALA A 10 -44.44 -14.88 -64.49
C ALA A 10 -43.85 -16.26 -64.15
N ALA A 11 -44.00 -17.25 -65.04
CA ALA A 11 -43.42 -18.58 -64.87
C ALA A 11 -41.90 -18.55 -65.05
N GLU A 12 -41.40 -17.86 -66.08
CA GLU A 12 -39.96 -17.70 -66.31
C GLU A 12 -39.29 -16.90 -65.19
N LEU A 13 -39.92 -15.82 -64.71
CA LEU A 13 -39.41 -15.06 -63.57
C LEU A 13 -39.37 -15.90 -62.29
N ARG A 14 -40.32 -16.81 -62.09
CA ARG A 14 -40.35 -17.73 -60.94
C ARG A 14 -39.26 -18.79 -61.03
N GLU A 15 -38.97 -19.32 -62.22
CA GLU A 15 -37.87 -20.28 -62.42
C GLU A 15 -36.50 -19.60 -62.27
N VAL A 16 -36.33 -18.41 -62.84
CA VAL A 16 -35.11 -17.60 -62.69
C VAL A 16 -34.92 -17.19 -61.23
N ALA A 17 -35.97 -16.80 -60.52
CA ALA A 17 -35.94 -16.50 -59.08
C ALA A 17 -35.60 -17.75 -58.24
N GLY A 18 -36.15 -18.91 -58.57
CA GLY A 18 -35.83 -20.18 -57.92
C GLY A 18 -34.36 -20.58 -58.12
N ALA A 19 -33.85 -20.44 -59.35
CA ALA A 19 -32.45 -20.72 -59.68
C ALA A 19 -31.49 -19.75 -59.01
N THR A 20 -31.79 -18.44 -58.99
CA THR A 20 -30.97 -17.45 -58.28
C THR A 20 -30.94 -17.70 -56.78
N ASN A 21 -32.09 -18.02 -56.17
CA ASN A 21 -32.15 -18.36 -54.74
C ASN A 21 -31.32 -19.63 -54.42
N TYR A 22 -31.34 -20.64 -55.29
CA TYR A 22 -30.52 -21.85 -55.13
C TYR A 22 -29.01 -21.55 -55.19
N TRP A 23 -28.57 -20.73 -56.14
CA TRP A 23 -27.17 -20.31 -56.24
C TRP A 23 -26.73 -19.44 -55.06
N VAL A 24 -27.61 -18.58 -54.54
CA VAL A 24 -27.32 -17.78 -53.34
C VAL A 24 -27.20 -18.67 -52.09
N LEU A 25 -28.06 -19.68 -51.94
CA LEU A 25 -27.98 -20.64 -50.83
C LEU A 25 -26.72 -21.51 -50.90
N THR A 26 -26.34 -21.99 -52.09
CA THR A 26 -25.13 -22.79 -52.24
C THR A 26 -23.86 -21.96 -52.00
N MET A 27 -23.79 -20.74 -52.51
CA MET A 27 -22.65 -19.85 -52.27
C MET A 27 -22.52 -19.42 -50.81
N SER A 28 -23.64 -19.14 -50.13
CA SER A 28 -23.63 -18.85 -48.69
C SER A 28 -23.25 -20.08 -47.85
N ALA A 29 -23.67 -21.28 -48.22
CA ALA A 29 -23.25 -22.51 -47.57
C ALA A 29 -21.74 -22.75 -47.74
N ILE A 30 -21.19 -22.57 -48.95
CA ILE A 30 -19.76 -22.67 -49.21
C ILE A 30 -18.99 -21.62 -48.39
N ALA A 31 -19.46 -20.36 -48.39
CA ALA A 31 -18.84 -19.29 -47.59
C ALA A 31 -18.87 -19.61 -46.08
N GLY A 32 -19.97 -20.18 -45.58
CA GLY A 32 -20.09 -20.64 -44.20
C GLY A 32 -19.12 -21.76 -43.86
N ILE A 33 -18.96 -22.75 -44.75
CA ILE A 33 -18.00 -23.85 -44.58
C ILE A 33 -16.57 -23.31 -44.60
N VAL A 34 -16.23 -22.44 -45.55
CA VAL A 34 -14.90 -21.82 -45.63
C VAL A 34 -14.62 -21.00 -44.38
N MET A 35 -15.56 -20.16 -43.93
CA MET A 35 -15.44 -19.38 -42.70
C MET A 35 -15.29 -20.29 -41.47
N TRP A 36 -16.03 -21.40 -41.42
CA TRP A 36 -15.93 -22.38 -40.35
C TRP A 36 -14.56 -23.05 -40.31
N VAL A 37 -14.01 -23.45 -41.46
CA VAL A 37 -12.67 -24.06 -41.56
C VAL A 37 -11.59 -23.06 -41.14
N VAL A 38 -11.69 -21.80 -41.60
CA VAL A 38 -10.74 -20.73 -41.25
C VAL A 38 -10.79 -20.39 -39.76
N THR A 39 -11.96 -20.44 -39.13
CA THR A 39 -12.12 -20.18 -37.69
C THR A 39 -11.82 -21.40 -36.81
N THR A 40 -11.74 -22.61 -37.37
CA THR A 40 -11.41 -23.84 -36.64
C THR A 40 -10.05 -23.79 -35.92
N PRO A 41 -8.92 -23.41 -36.55
CA PRO A 41 -7.65 -23.30 -35.85
C PRO A 41 -7.71 -22.26 -34.72
N LEU A 42 -8.38 -21.12 -34.94
CA LEU A 42 -8.55 -20.09 -33.92
C LEU A 42 -9.32 -20.63 -32.71
N ARG A 43 -10.44 -21.31 -32.94
CA ARG A 43 -11.22 -21.94 -31.86
C ARG A 43 -10.43 -23.02 -31.13
N ASN A 44 -9.64 -23.82 -31.83
CA ASN A 44 -8.83 -24.85 -31.20
C ASN A 44 -7.75 -24.25 -30.29
N VAL A 45 -7.09 -23.18 -30.75
CA VAL A 45 -6.14 -22.42 -29.91
C VAL A 45 -6.85 -21.78 -28.72
N SER A 46 -8.04 -21.21 -28.92
CA SER A 46 -8.83 -20.64 -27.81
C SER A 46 -9.22 -21.69 -26.78
N TRP A 47 -9.62 -22.89 -27.20
CA TRP A 47 -9.93 -24.00 -26.28
C TRP A 47 -8.70 -24.47 -25.53
N ALA A 48 -7.58 -24.69 -26.22
CA ALA A 48 -6.33 -25.08 -25.58
C ALA A 48 -5.83 -24.01 -24.59
N PHE A 49 -5.99 -22.73 -24.93
CA PHE A 49 -5.67 -21.64 -24.02
C PHE A 49 -6.60 -21.62 -22.80
N LEU A 50 -7.91 -21.75 -23.00
CA LEU A 50 -8.88 -21.80 -21.90
C LEU A 50 -8.60 -22.99 -20.95
N ASP A 51 -8.31 -24.16 -21.50
CA ASP A 51 -7.98 -25.36 -20.73
C ASP A 51 -6.72 -25.14 -19.89
N ASN A 52 -5.66 -24.59 -20.51
CA ASN A 52 -4.43 -24.23 -19.82
C ASN A 52 -4.66 -23.15 -18.74
N VAL A 53 -5.51 -22.14 -19.00
CA VAL A 53 -5.86 -21.11 -18.00
C VAL A 53 -6.61 -21.71 -16.82
N VAL A 54 -7.54 -22.62 -17.07
CA VAL A 54 -8.31 -23.31 -16.02
C VAL A 54 -7.39 -24.20 -15.19
N ASP A 55 -6.51 -24.97 -15.81
CA ASP A 55 -5.56 -25.84 -15.10
C ASP A 55 -4.54 -25.04 -14.27
N ASN A 56 -3.96 -23.98 -14.84
CA ASN A 56 -3.08 -23.09 -14.09
C ASN A 56 -3.84 -22.37 -12.97
N GLY A 57 -5.08 -21.92 -13.23
CA GLY A 57 -5.93 -21.28 -12.23
C GLY A 57 -6.24 -22.20 -11.06
N ARG A 58 -6.54 -23.48 -11.32
CA ARG A 58 -6.73 -24.51 -10.30
C ARG A 58 -5.45 -24.77 -9.50
N ALA A 59 -4.29 -24.81 -10.17
CA ALA A 59 -3.01 -24.99 -9.51
C ALA A 59 -2.68 -23.81 -8.57
N VAL A 60 -2.88 -22.58 -9.04
CA VAL A 60 -2.69 -21.36 -8.23
C VAL A 60 -3.68 -21.31 -7.07
N TYR A 61 -4.94 -21.62 -7.30
CA TYR A 61 -5.96 -21.67 -6.25
C TYR A 61 -5.59 -22.69 -5.17
N PHE A 62 -5.21 -23.90 -5.57
CA PHE A 62 -4.76 -24.95 -4.64
C PHE A 62 -3.54 -24.50 -3.85
N PHE A 63 -2.58 -23.83 -4.50
CA PHE A 63 -1.39 -23.30 -3.85
C PHE A 63 -1.75 -22.26 -2.78
N VAL A 64 -2.51 -21.23 -3.14
CA VAL A 64 -2.88 -20.14 -2.22
C VAL A 64 -3.72 -20.66 -1.07
N TYR A 65 -4.67 -21.56 -1.35
CA TYR A 65 -5.50 -22.18 -0.32
C TYR A 65 -4.68 -23.00 0.67
N THR A 66 -3.80 -23.89 0.18
CA THR A 66 -2.96 -24.75 1.03
C THR A 66 -1.96 -23.94 1.86
N CYS A 67 -1.37 -22.90 1.26
CA CYS A 67 -0.50 -21.97 1.98
C CYS A 67 -1.26 -21.21 3.07
N GLY A 68 -2.46 -20.72 2.76
CA GLY A 68 -3.31 -20.00 3.71
C GLY A 68 -3.74 -20.88 4.88
N ASP A 69 -4.16 -22.11 4.60
CA ASP A 69 -4.58 -23.08 5.62
C ASP A 69 -3.44 -23.42 6.58
N ARG A 70 -2.27 -23.80 6.04
CA ARG A 70 -1.07 -24.07 6.85
C ARG A 70 -0.58 -22.84 7.61
N TYR A 71 -0.73 -21.64 7.04
CA TYR A 71 -0.40 -20.39 7.73
C TYR A 71 -1.33 -20.13 8.90
N LEU A 72 -2.64 -20.22 8.70
CA LEU A 72 -3.60 -20.03 9.77
C LEU A 72 -3.39 -21.05 10.90
N ASP A 73 -3.14 -22.31 10.57
CA ASP A 73 -2.85 -23.34 11.56
C ASP A 73 -1.57 -23.03 12.36
N ALA A 74 -0.48 -22.66 11.67
CA ALA A 74 0.77 -22.25 12.31
C ALA A 74 0.61 -20.99 13.17
N THR A 75 -0.14 -19.99 12.72
CA THR A 75 -0.41 -18.77 13.52
C THR A 75 -1.22 -19.08 14.77
N ARG A 76 -2.20 -19.99 14.67
CA ARG A 76 -3.03 -20.40 15.80
C ARG A 76 -2.21 -21.16 16.83
N ASN A 77 -1.29 -22.01 16.38
CA ASN A 77 -0.37 -22.72 17.26
C ASN A 77 0.65 -21.76 17.91
N ALA A 78 1.21 -20.80 17.15
CA ALA A 78 2.11 -19.78 17.70
C ALA A 78 1.41 -18.89 18.76
N ASN A 79 0.12 -18.57 18.56
CA ASN A 79 -0.70 -17.90 19.57
C ASN A 79 -0.88 -18.73 20.85
N ALA A 80 -0.93 -20.06 20.73
CA ALA A 80 -0.99 -20.95 21.89
C ALA A 80 0.32 -20.99 22.69
N LEU A 81 1.45 -20.63 22.07
CA LEU A 81 2.78 -20.61 22.69
C LEU A 81 3.07 -19.34 23.52
N SER A 82 2.15 -18.36 23.57
CA SER A 82 2.26 -17.14 24.40
C SER A 82 3.59 -16.38 24.27
N LEU A 83 4.15 -16.32 23.04
CA LEU A 83 5.42 -15.63 22.81
C LEU A 83 5.33 -14.11 23.07
N PRO A 84 6.46 -13.46 23.42
CA PRO A 84 6.55 -12.00 23.44
C PRO A 84 6.14 -11.39 22.10
N PRO A 85 5.49 -10.20 22.08
CA PRO A 85 4.86 -9.64 20.88
C PRO A 85 5.84 -9.37 19.73
N LEU A 86 7.11 -9.07 20.05
CA LEU A 86 8.15 -8.84 19.05
C LEU A 86 8.60 -10.14 18.37
N GLU A 87 8.84 -11.19 19.17
CA GLU A 87 9.23 -12.52 18.67
C GLU A 87 8.08 -13.16 17.89
N TYR A 88 6.84 -12.94 18.34
CA TYR A 88 5.64 -13.36 17.63
C TYR A 88 5.52 -12.71 16.25
N ALA A 89 5.73 -11.40 16.13
CA ALA A 89 5.71 -10.71 14.84
C ALA A 89 6.80 -11.24 13.88
N CYS A 90 8.01 -11.45 14.38
CA CYS A 90 9.09 -12.05 13.60
C CYS A 90 8.73 -13.48 13.14
N ALA A 91 8.20 -14.32 14.04
CA ALA A 91 7.79 -15.68 13.72
C ALA A 91 6.68 -15.73 12.65
N LEU A 92 5.68 -14.84 12.73
CA LEU A 92 4.64 -14.71 11.72
C LEU A 92 5.21 -14.32 10.35
N ILE A 93 6.11 -13.35 10.31
CA ILE A 93 6.77 -12.91 9.08
C ILE A 93 7.59 -14.06 8.49
N SER A 94 8.37 -14.78 9.30
CA SER A 94 9.12 -15.95 8.85
C SER A 94 8.20 -17.06 8.32
N LEU A 95 7.10 -17.35 9.00
CA LEU A 95 6.10 -18.34 8.58
C LEU A 95 5.46 -17.99 7.24
N ALA A 96 5.15 -16.71 7.00
CA ALA A 96 4.59 -16.24 5.74
C ALA A 96 5.48 -16.55 4.53
N PHE A 97 6.79 -16.71 4.72
CA PHE A 97 7.73 -17.11 3.66
C PHE A 97 8.07 -18.60 3.67
N LEU A 98 8.23 -19.21 4.86
CA LEU A 98 8.56 -20.63 5.00
C LEU A 98 7.44 -21.56 4.49
N ILE A 99 6.18 -21.19 4.70
CA ILE A 99 5.03 -22.01 4.32
C ILE A 99 4.89 -22.14 2.79
N PRO A 100 4.94 -21.05 2.01
CA PRO A 100 4.99 -21.14 0.54
C PRO A 100 6.13 -22.01 0.02
N ILE A 101 7.32 -21.92 0.62
CA ILE A 101 8.48 -22.74 0.24
C ILE A 101 8.20 -24.22 0.53
N ALA A 102 7.71 -24.54 1.73
CA ALA A 102 7.38 -25.92 2.11
C ALA A 102 6.28 -26.53 1.23
N VAL A 103 5.24 -25.75 0.88
CA VAL A 103 4.18 -26.20 -0.03
C VAL A 103 4.72 -26.42 -1.44
N LEU A 104 5.60 -25.55 -1.95
CA LEU A 104 6.24 -25.74 -3.26
C LEU A 104 7.14 -26.98 -3.30
N GLN A 105 7.81 -27.31 -2.19
CA GLN A 105 8.61 -28.52 -2.05
C GLN A 105 7.75 -29.78 -1.97
N ASP A 106 6.72 -29.80 -1.12
CA ASP A 106 5.82 -30.95 -0.96
C ASP A 106 5.10 -31.33 -2.26
N TYR A 107 4.77 -30.32 -3.08
CA TYR A 107 4.00 -30.50 -4.31
C TYR A 107 4.84 -30.30 -5.59
N GLU A 108 6.16 -30.53 -5.54
CA GLU A 108 7.06 -30.33 -6.68
C GLU A 108 6.56 -31.04 -7.96
N VAL A 109 6.10 -32.29 -7.81
CA VAL A 109 5.58 -33.11 -8.93
C VAL A 109 4.38 -32.47 -9.62
N ARG A 110 3.58 -31.67 -8.89
CA ARG A 110 2.34 -31.05 -9.38
C ARG A 110 2.59 -29.73 -10.11
N PHE A 111 3.57 -28.96 -9.67
CA PHE A 111 3.90 -27.65 -10.26
C PHE A 111 5.05 -27.70 -11.27
N GLY A 112 5.83 -28.80 -11.29
CA GLY A 112 6.87 -29.06 -12.29
C GLY A 112 7.93 -27.95 -12.36
N ILE A 113 8.27 -27.53 -13.58
CA ILE A 113 9.31 -26.52 -13.83
C ILE A 113 8.91 -25.16 -13.26
N THR A 114 7.64 -24.76 -13.43
CA THR A 114 7.11 -23.48 -12.92
C THR A 114 7.18 -23.42 -11.40
N GLY A 115 6.88 -24.53 -10.72
CA GLY A 115 7.03 -24.67 -9.27
C GLY A 115 8.46 -24.49 -8.79
N ARG A 116 9.43 -25.13 -9.46
CA ARG A 116 10.87 -24.97 -9.13
C ARG A 116 11.37 -23.55 -9.32
N LEU A 117 10.91 -22.86 -10.35
CA LEU A 117 11.26 -21.46 -10.61
C LEU A 117 10.67 -20.58 -9.51
N CYS A 118 9.39 -20.77 -9.18
CA CYS A 118 8.71 -20.06 -8.10
C CYS A 118 9.38 -20.33 -6.74
N LEU A 119 9.82 -21.56 -6.47
CA LEU A 119 10.57 -21.92 -5.27
C LEU A 119 11.88 -21.15 -5.16
N ARG A 120 12.68 -21.08 -6.23
CA ARG A 120 13.93 -20.29 -6.23
C ARG A 120 13.66 -18.80 -6.04
N TRP A 121 12.60 -18.27 -6.63
CA TRP A 121 12.17 -16.89 -6.38
C TRP A 121 11.76 -16.69 -4.94
N CYS A 122 10.95 -17.58 -4.36
CA CYS A 122 10.55 -17.53 -2.96
C CYS A 122 11.73 -17.67 -2.00
N GLU A 123 12.70 -18.52 -2.29
CA GLU A 123 13.93 -18.70 -1.50
C GLU A 123 14.81 -17.43 -1.57
N ALA A 124 14.97 -16.85 -2.76
CA ALA A 124 15.67 -15.57 -2.92
C ALA A 124 14.94 -14.42 -2.20
N PHE A 125 13.61 -14.40 -2.25
CA PHE A 125 12.79 -13.40 -1.57
C PHE A 125 12.83 -13.59 -0.05
N HIS A 126 12.82 -14.83 0.44
CA HIS A 126 12.99 -15.15 1.86
C HIS A 126 14.37 -14.70 2.35
N HIS A 127 15.43 -15.01 1.61
CA HIS A 127 16.78 -14.56 1.95
C HIS A 127 16.89 -13.04 1.93
N SER A 128 16.21 -12.35 1.01
CA SER A 128 16.15 -10.89 0.97
C SER A 128 15.38 -10.34 2.18
N CYS A 129 14.13 -10.77 2.39
CA CYS A 129 13.25 -10.21 3.39
C CYS A 129 13.60 -10.62 4.83
N CYS A 130 13.99 -11.86 5.09
CA CYS A 130 14.25 -12.33 6.44
C CYS A 130 15.67 -12.00 6.95
N LEU A 131 16.63 -11.68 6.07
CA LEU A 131 17.98 -11.28 6.50
C LEU A 131 18.21 -9.77 6.36
N PHE A 132 17.76 -9.11 5.29
CA PHE A 132 18.03 -7.68 5.10
C PHE A 132 17.06 -6.76 5.86
N VAL A 133 15.78 -7.14 5.98
CA VAL A 133 14.80 -6.29 6.67
C VAL A 133 15.10 -6.14 8.17
N PRO A 134 15.37 -7.22 8.95
CA PRO A 134 15.65 -7.03 10.37
C PRO A 134 16.94 -6.24 10.61
N ASP A 135 17.98 -6.44 9.79
CA ASP A 135 19.24 -5.70 9.89
C ASP A 135 19.04 -4.20 9.55
N ALA A 136 18.31 -3.90 8.47
CA ALA A 136 17.96 -2.53 8.09
C ALA A 136 17.08 -1.85 9.15
N VAL A 137 16.09 -2.55 9.70
CA VAL A 137 15.22 -2.04 10.76
C VAL A 137 16.00 -1.79 12.04
N GLN A 138 16.94 -2.67 12.40
CA GLN A 138 17.78 -2.51 13.58
C GLN A 138 18.74 -1.32 13.43
N LEU A 139 19.35 -1.15 12.25
CA LEU A 139 20.20 0.02 11.95
C LEU A 139 19.40 1.32 11.95
N LEU A 140 18.20 1.32 11.37
CA LEU A 140 17.30 2.46 11.36
C LEU A 140 16.89 2.82 12.80
N TRP A 141 16.50 1.83 13.60
CA TRP A 141 16.12 2.01 15.00
C TRP A 141 17.25 2.59 15.83
N MET A 142 18.46 2.03 15.73
CA MET A 142 19.63 2.53 16.44
C MET A 142 19.98 3.96 16.03
N SER A 143 19.81 4.30 14.75
CA SER A 143 19.95 5.68 14.26
C SER A 143 18.89 6.59 14.86
N THR A 144 17.61 6.22 14.78
CA THR A 144 16.48 6.98 15.33
C THR A 144 16.63 7.21 16.84
N CYS A 145 17.06 6.21 17.61
CA CYS A 145 17.32 6.36 19.03
C CYS A 145 18.46 7.35 19.32
N LYS A 146 19.54 7.33 18.52
CA LYS A 146 20.62 8.32 18.66
C LYS A 146 20.14 9.73 18.35
N TYR A 147 19.35 9.91 17.28
CA TYR A 147 18.75 11.20 16.94
C TYR A 147 17.75 11.68 18.00
N ALA A 148 16.89 10.80 18.52
CA ALA A 148 15.94 11.11 19.58
C ALA A 148 16.65 11.52 20.88
N ARG A 149 17.75 10.83 21.22
CA ARG A 149 18.56 11.19 22.38
C ARG A 149 19.24 12.55 22.20
N ALA A 150 19.86 12.78 21.04
CA ALA A 150 20.51 14.06 20.75
C ALA A 150 19.52 15.24 20.73
N THR A 151 18.32 15.03 20.20
CA THR A 151 17.25 16.04 20.23
C THR A 151 16.75 16.27 21.66
N GLY A 152 16.58 15.22 22.46
CA GLY A 152 16.28 15.35 23.89
C GLY A 152 17.32 16.19 24.63
N GLU A 153 18.61 15.86 24.48
CA GLU A 153 19.71 16.61 25.11
C GLU A 153 19.74 18.08 24.65
N ALA A 154 19.52 18.35 23.36
CA ALA A 154 19.43 19.70 22.82
C ALA A 154 18.22 20.47 23.37
N THR A 155 17.05 19.83 23.51
CA THR A 155 15.85 20.48 24.04
C THR A 155 15.99 20.87 25.50
N VAL A 156 16.59 20.02 26.34
CA VAL A 156 16.84 20.34 27.76
C VAL A 156 17.77 21.55 27.87
N ALA A 157 18.85 21.59 27.08
CA ALA A 157 19.78 22.72 27.07
C ALA A 157 19.14 24.03 26.56
N VAL A 158 18.17 23.96 25.66
CA VAL A 158 17.41 25.13 25.21
C VAL A 158 16.42 25.60 26.27
N ILE A 159 15.74 24.67 26.96
CA ILE A 159 14.78 25.01 28.03
C ILE A 159 15.49 25.71 29.19
N GLU A 160 16.66 25.23 29.62
CA GLU A 160 17.45 25.84 30.70
C GLU A 160 17.82 27.29 30.36
N ARG A 161 18.41 27.52 29.18
CA ARG A 161 18.74 28.87 28.69
C ARG A 161 17.53 29.78 28.54
N THR A 162 16.39 29.23 28.14
CA THR A 162 15.14 30.00 28.01
C THR A 162 14.58 30.38 29.38
N GLY A 163 14.71 29.50 30.37
CA GLY A 163 14.32 29.76 31.76
C GLY A 163 15.12 30.90 32.40
N ASP A 164 16.44 30.90 32.21
CA ASP A 164 17.31 31.98 32.69
C ASP A 164 16.97 33.33 32.05
N PHE A 165 16.68 33.34 30.74
CA PHE A 165 16.27 34.54 30.01
C PHE A 165 14.92 35.08 30.51
N LEU A 166 13.94 34.20 30.73
CA LEU A 166 12.64 34.55 31.30
C LEU A 166 12.77 35.13 32.72
N MET A 167 13.60 34.51 33.56
CA MET A 167 13.87 35.00 34.92
C MET A 167 14.55 36.37 34.89
N GLY A 168 15.51 36.57 33.97
CA GLY A 168 16.17 37.86 33.74
C GLY A 168 15.19 38.95 33.32
N ILE A 169 14.29 38.67 32.36
CA ILE A 169 13.24 39.61 31.94
C ILE A 169 12.31 39.93 33.12
N TYR A 170 11.86 38.91 33.85
CA TYR A 170 10.98 39.09 34.99
C TYR A 170 11.60 40.02 36.04
N LEU A 171 12.89 39.81 36.37
CA LEU A 171 13.63 40.67 37.28
C LEU A 171 13.74 42.10 36.74
N ALA A 172 14.10 42.29 35.47
CA ALA A 172 14.24 43.60 34.85
C ALA A 172 12.91 44.38 34.84
N VAL A 173 11.79 43.72 34.50
CA VAL A 173 10.45 44.32 34.53
C VAL A 173 10.06 44.71 35.95
N SER A 174 10.32 43.84 36.93
CA SER A 174 10.06 44.12 38.35
C SER A 174 10.86 45.33 38.84
N LEU A 175 12.11 45.46 38.39
CA LEU A 175 13.00 46.57 38.73
C LEU A 175 12.56 47.88 38.06
N MET A 176 12.13 47.83 36.81
CA MET A 176 11.54 48.99 36.12
C MET A 176 10.24 49.44 36.79
N LEU A 177 9.36 48.50 37.16
CA LEU A 177 8.13 48.80 37.88
C LEU A 177 8.41 49.42 39.26
N SER A 178 9.38 48.89 40.01
CA SER A 178 9.75 49.45 41.30
C SER A 178 10.32 50.87 41.13
N LEU A 179 11.21 51.10 40.17
CA LEU A 179 11.69 52.44 39.83
C LEU A 179 10.52 53.39 39.52
N LEU A 180 9.56 52.98 38.69
CA LEU A 180 8.43 53.81 38.28
C LEU A 180 7.51 54.20 39.45
N VAL A 181 7.34 53.32 40.44
CA VAL A 181 6.52 53.58 41.63
C VAL A 181 7.26 54.40 42.69
N TYR A 182 8.55 54.12 42.91
CA TYR A 182 9.31 54.77 43.98
C TYR A 182 10.01 56.06 43.55
N LEU A 183 10.36 56.25 42.27
CA LEU A 183 10.95 57.51 41.78
C LEU A 183 10.07 58.73 42.04
N PRO A 184 8.77 58.73 41.72
CA PRO A 184 7.91 59.90 41.97
C PRO A 184 7.85 60.25 43.45
N ARG A 185 7.83 59.23 44.33
CA ARG A 185 7.84 59.43 45.78
C ARG A 185 9.18 59.98 46.28
N LEU A 186 10.30 59.49 45.74
CA LEU A 186 11.64 59.94 46.13
C LEU A 186 11.94 61.35 45.61
N VAL A 187 11.46 61.67 44.41
CA VAL A 187 11.48 63.03 43.85
C VAL A 187 10.56 63.96 44.64
N TYR A 188 9.38 63.49 45.04
CA TYR A 188 8.47 64.27 45.88
C TYR A 188 9.09 64.58 47.25
N GLU A 189 9.60 63.57 47.98
CA GLU A 189 10.24 63.76 49.29
C GLU A 189 11.50 64.63 49.22
N SER A 190 12.30 64.52 48.15
CA SER A 190 13.47 65.39 47.96
C SER A 190 13.08 66.84 47.61
N VAL A 191 12.07 67.04 46.77
CA VAL A 191 11.50 68.37 46.51
C VAL A 191 10.90 68.94 47.79
N GLU A 192 10.17 68.15 48.57
CA GLU A 192 9.59 68.56 49.86
C GLU A 192 10.68 68.89 50.89
N GLY A 193 11.79 68.14 50.94
CA GLY A 193 12.93 68.44 51.81
C GLY A 193 13.74 69.68 51.39
N ILE A 194 13.80 69.99 50.08
CA ILE A 194 14.44 71.19 49.56
C ILE A 194 13.54 72.42 49.73
N LEU A 195 12.23 72.29 49.49
CA LEU A 195 11.25 73.37 49.59
C LEU A 195 10.85 73.65 51.05
N GLY A 196 10.83 72.62 51.89
CA GLY A 196 10.60 72.66 53.33
C GLY A 196 11.85 72.95 54.16
N GLY A 197 12.77 73.77 53.62
CA GLY A 197 13.97 74.22 54.33
C GLY A 197 13.68 74.71 55.76
N PRO A 198 14.70 74.75 56.62
CA PRO A 198 14.59 74.75 58.08
C PRO A 198 13.92 76.02 58.64
N LEU A 199 12.59 76.06 58.69
CA LEU A 199 11.82 77.16 59.29
C LEU A 199 10.51 76.71 59.98
N ALA A 200 10.43 75.47 60.44
CA ALA A 200 9.35 75.05 61.35
C ALA A 200 9.95 74.35 62.55
N LEU A 201 10.37 75.13 63.54
CA LEU A 201 10.30 74.87 64.99
C LEU A 201 10.98 76.05 65.72
N SER A 202 10.29 77.20 65.70
CA SER A 202 10.28 78.09 66.85
C SER A 202 8.87 78.00 67.47
N TRP A 203 8.86 77.85 68.79
CA TRP A 203 7.72 77.68 69.72
C TRP A 203 7.20 76.26 69.92
#